data_AF-A0A8E2EES2-F1
#
_entry.id   AF-A0A8E2EES2-F1
#
_cell.length_a   1.000
_cell.length_b   1.000
_cell.length_c   1.000
_cell.angle_alpha   90.00
_cell.angle_beta   90.00
_cell.angle_gamma   90.00
#
_symmetry.space_group_name_H-M   'P 1'
#
loop_
_entity.id
_entity.type
_entity.pdbx_description
1 polymer ?
#
loop_
_entity_poly.entity_id
_entity_poly.type
_entity_poly.pdbx_seq_one_letter_code
_entity_poly.pdbx_strand_id
1 'polypeptide(L)'
;MDSARGRTANSGSPARIERSRSRSPTARRASYRTRSASPPRAHASGARNDPRRVVSDEQRAPASAKRMKLNRKQRRSAAAKDGRKGGETSSKFNPDNITINDNNEHVDVAKHNMAPLYGTDGDVDRTLPKNFPEKPLTCFFWHSMGKCAKRDEDCVYAHFDTGFYAAAPVTAGNGLFAVAGKNAMTVLQNASTEAMDSREMWVQQEYARLGAWRNELGEWGRTHLAQLAAEEAILKEWETKLVDRANELAQREAALDEAEENYLEAVKAFNKAA
;
A
#
# COMPACT_ATOMS: atom_id res chain seq x y z
N MET A 1 -8.91 -50.71 -45.90
CA MET A 1 -7.96 -50.80 -44.76
C MET A 1 -7.96 -49.46 -44.08
N ASP A 2 -8.96 -49.34 -43.21
CA ASP A 2 -9.28 -48.21 -42.38
C ASP A 2 -8.32 -48.10 -41.20
N SER A 3 -7.89 -46.89 -40.88
CA SER A 3 -7.52 -46.50 -39.51
C SER A 3 -7.47 -44.98 -39.39
N ALA A 4 -8.66 -44.41 -39.24
CA ALA A 4 -8.86 -43.10 -38.66
C ALA A 4 -8.60 -43.16 -37.14
N ARG A 5 -7.72 -42.31 -36.63
CA ARG A 5 -7.59 -42.05 -35.18
C ARG A 5 -7.95 -40.60 -34.91
N GLY A 6 -9.20 -40.39 -34.51
CA GLY A 6 -9.71 -39.13 -33.99
C GLY A 6 -9.13 -38.84 -32.60
N ARG A 7 -8.60 -37.64 -32.41
CA ARG A 7 -8.34 -37.06 -31.09
C ARG A 7 -9.53 -36.20 -30.72
N THR A 8 -10.23 -36.58 -29.67
CA THR A 8 -11.31 -35.80 -29.07
C THR A 8 -10.71 -34.64 -28.26
N ALA A 9 -11.16 -33.43 -28.58
CA ALA A 9 -10.85 -32.23 -27.82
C ALA A 9 -11.67 -32.21 -26.52
N ASN A 10 -10.98 -32.12 -25.38
CA ASN A 10 -11.58 -31.98 -24.06
C ASN A 10 -11.84 -30.49 -23.79
N SER A 11 -13.08 -30.04 -23.91
CA SER A 11 -13.53 -28.67 -23.65
C SER A 11 -13.75 -28.45 -22.15
N GLY A 12 -12.65 -28.23 -21.42
CA GLY A 12 -12.69 -27.76 -20.04
C GLY A 12 -13.21 -26.32 -19.98
N SER A 13 -14.40 -26.14 -19.42
CA SER A 13 -14.99 -24.82 -19.15
C SER A 13 -14.14 -24.03 -18.15
N PRO A 14 -13.78 -22.76 -18.42
CA PRO A 14 -13.05 -21.96 -17.44
C PRO A 14 -13.97 -21.57 -16.28
N ALA A 15 -13.52 -21.87 -15.06
CA ALA A 15 -14.14 -21.45 -13.82
C ALA A 15 -14.29 -19.92 -13.78
N ARG A 16 -15.51 -19.48 -13.50
CA ARG A 16 -15.90 -18.07 -13.34
C ARG A 16 -15.28 -17.53 -12.05
N ILE A 17 -14.13 -16.87 -12.16
CA ILE A 17 -13.51 -16.12 -11.06
C ILE A 17 -14.39 -14.90 -10.76
N GLU A 18 -15.18 -14.98 -9.69
CA GLU A 18 -15.86 -13.81 -9.13
C GLU A 18 -14.81 -12.85 -8.56
N ARG A 19 -14.51 -11.79 -9.32
CA ARG A 19 -13.68 -10.68 -8.84
C ARG A 19 -14.41 -9.97 -7.70
N SER A 20 -13.97 -10.27 -6.48
CA SER A 20 -14.30 -9.52 -5.28
C SER A 20 -13.88 -8.07 -5.51
N ARG A 21 -14.85 -7.17 -5.72
CA ARG A 21 -14.60 -5.73 -5.84
C ARG A 21 -14.13 -5.21 -4.48
N SER A 22 -12.82 -5.04 -4.34
CA SER A 22 -12.21 -4.25 -3.28
C SER A 22 -12.79 -2.83 -3.34
N ARG A 23 -13.56 -2.47 -2.32
CA ARG A 23 -14.07 -1.11 -2.15
C ARG A 23 -12.90 -0.24 -1.72
N SER A 24 -12.54 0.71 -2.56
CA SER A 24 -11.55 1.76 -2.27
C SER A 24 -11.91 2.50 -0.98
N PRO A 25 -10.94 2.83 -0.11
CA PRO A 25 -11.19 3.68 1.05
C PRO A 25 -11.51 5.09 0.56
N THR A 26 -12.72 5.54 0.83
CA THR A 26 -13.12 6.93 0.60
C THR A 26 -12.34 7.82 1.54
N ALA A 27 -11.50 8.69 0.96
CA ALA A 27 -10.80 9.74 1.66
C ALA A 27 -11.80 10.57 2.48
N ARG A 28 -11.71 10.47 3.80
CA ARG A 28 -12.38 11.38 4.72
C ARG A 28 -11.74 12.76 4.57
N ARG A 29 -12.36 13.57 3.72
CA ARG A 29 -12.07 14.99 3.55
C ARG A 29 -12.36 15.69 4.88
N ALA A 30 -11.32 15.97 5.65
CA ALA A 30 -11.38 16.82 6.82
C ALA A 30 -11.90 18.20 6.38
N SER A 31 -13.08 18.55 6.86
CA SER A 31 -13.72 19.84 6.64
C SER A 31 -13.18 20.82 7.67
N TYR A 32 -12.11 21.52 7.33
CA TYR A 32 -11.72 22.74 8.04
C TYR A 32 -12.81 23.78 7.77
N ARG A 33 -13.61 24.05 8.80
CA ARG A 33 -14.49 25.22 8.87
C ARG A 33 -13.60 26.47 8.90
N THR A 34 -13.41 27.11 7.75
CA THR A 34 -12.98 28.51 7.72
C THR A 34 -14.17 29.37 8.15
N ARG A 35 -14.02 30.05 9.29
CA ARG A 35 -14.96 31.07 9.75
C ARG A 35 -14.91 32.22 8.75
N SER A 36 -16.06 32.47 8.13
CA SER A 36 -16.38 33.63 7.31
C SER A 36 -16.28 34.92 8.13
N ALA A 37 -15.33 35.79 7.77
CA ALA A 37 -15.39 37.21 8.07
C ALA A 37 -16.12 37.90 6.91
N SER A 38 -17.21 38.59 7.22
CA SER A 38 -18.03 39.36 6.29
C SER A 38 -17.25 40.53 5.67
N PRO A 39 -17.38 40.81 4.36
CA PRO A 39 -17.00 42.10 3.81
C PRO A 39 -18.14 43.12 3.98
N PRO A 40 -17.84 44.42 4.17
CA PRO A 40 -18.85 45.46 4.24
C PRO A 40 -19.46 45.74 2.86
N ARG A 41 -20.78 45.98 2.88
CA ARG A 41 -21.57 46.55 1.78
C ARG A 41 -21.02 47.91 1.38
N ALA A 42 -20.68 48.07 0.11
CA ALA A 42 -20.63 49.38 -0.54
C ALA A 42 -21.73 49.43 -1.61
N HIS A 43 -22.63 50.40 -1.44
CA HIS A 43 -23.64 50.79 -2.39
C HIS A 43 -22.98 51.48 -3.59
N ALA A 44 -23.32 51.06 -4.81
CA ALA A 44 -23.11 51.89 -5.99
C ALA A 44 -24.26 51.64 -6.97
N SER A 45 -25.25 52.53 -6.88
CA SER A 45 -26.33 52.76 -7.82
C SER A 45 -25.73 53.20 -9.16
N GLY A 46 -26.06 52.48 -10.24
CA GLY A 46 -25.57 52.80 -11.58
C GLY A 46 -26.46 52.21 -12.65
N ALA A 47 -27.70 52.69 -12.71
CA ALA A 47 -28.60 52.46 -13.83
C ALA A 47 -28.03 53.11 -15.10
N ARG A 48 -27.77 52.33 -16.14
CA ARG A 48 -27.80 52.79 -17.53
C ARG A 48 -28.53 51.77 -18.38
N ASN A 49 -29.64 52.24 -18.93
CA ASN A 49 -30.45 51.60 -19.96
C ASN A 49 -29.60 51.34 -21.20
N ASP A 50 -29.78 50.16 -21.81
CA ASP A 50 -29.47 49.98 -23.24
C ASP A 50 -30.57 49.13 -23.90
N PRO A 51 -31.45 49.75 -24.71
CA PRO A 51 -32.46 49.04 -25.47
C PRO A 51 -31.99 48.90 -26.92
N ARG A 52 -31.42 47.75 -27.29
CA ARG A 52 -31.52 47.16 -28.64
C ARG A 52 -30.70 45.87 -28.71
N ARG A 53 -31.37 44.74 -28.49
CA ARG A 53 -30.93 43.47 -29.07
C ARG A 53 -32.13 42.77 -29.70
N VAL A 54 -32.41 43.19 -30.93
CA VAL A 54 -33.20 42.40 -31.88
C VAL A 54 -32.27 41.27 -32.33
N VAL A 55 -32.55 40.04 -31.90
CA VAL A 55 -32.07 38.85 -32.60
C VAL A 55 -33.29 38.01 -32.89
N SER A 56 -33.53 37.91 -34.19
CA SER A 56 -34.56 37.12 -34.82
C SER A 56 -34.44 35.65 -34.43
N ASP A 57 -35.55 35.11 -33.95
CA ASP A 57 -35.91 33.72 -34.21
C ASP A 57 -35.86 33.49 -35.72
N GLU A 58 -35.11 32.49 -36.20
CA GLU A 58 -35.70 31.38 -36.93
C GLU A 58 -34.68 30.32 -37.38
N GLN A 59 -35.10 29.07 -37.17
CA GLN A 59 -34.77 27.88 -37.96
C GLN A 59 -33.47 27.11 -37.65
N ARG A 60 -33.65 25.94 -37.02
CA ARG A 60 -33.49 24.60 -37.65
C ARG A 60 -32.70 23.58 -36.80
N ALA A 61 -33.48 22.76 -36.11
CA ALA A 61 -33.49 21.29 -36.15
C ALA A 61 -33.23 20.52 -34.83
N PRO A 62 -33.90 19.35 -34.65
CA PRO A 62 -33.97 18.64 -33.38
C PRO A 62 -33.17 17.32 -33.41
N ALA A 63 -32.51 16.94 -32.30
CA ALA A 63 -32.30 15.52 -31.96
C ALA A 63 -31.72 15.32 -30.55
N SER A 64 -32.35 14.40 -29.81
CA SER A 64 -31.68 13.45 -28.90
C SER A 64 -31.16 13.95 -27.55
N ALA A 65 -32.06 14.47 -26.70
CA ALA A 65 -31.86 14.50 -25.25
C ALA A 65 -32.56 13.30 -24.57
N LYS A 66 -31.96 12.10 -24.62
CA LYS A 66 -32.33 11.01 -23.69
C LYS A 66 -31.73 11.28 -22.31
N ARG A 67 -32.36 12.19 -21.58
CA ARG A 67 -32.09 12.49 -20.17
C ARG A 67 -32.65 11.35 -19.32
N MET A 68 -31.82 10.34 -19.02
CA MET A 68 -32.13 9.31 -18.04
C MET A 68 -32.35 9.95 -16.66
N LYS A 69 -33.61 10.07 -16.25
CA LYS A 69 -34.01 10.33 -14.87
C LYS A 69 -33.78 9.05 -14.05
N LEU A 70 -32.55 8.86 -13.59
CA LEU A 70 -32.27 7.83 -12.58
C LEU A 70 -32.70 8.32 -11.20
N ASN A 71 -33.56 7.52 -10.59
CA ASN A 71 -34.21 7.69 -9.30
C ASN A 71 -33.21 7.94 -8.16
N ARG A 72 -33.21 9.17 -7.62
CA ARG A 72 -32.46 9.58 -6.41
C ARG A 72 -33.01 8.94 -5.12
N LYS A 73 -34.14 8.21 -5.18
CA LYS A 73 -34.91 7.75 -4.01
C LYS A 73 -34.55 6.34 -3.50
N GLN A 74 -33.69 5.58 -4.18
CA GLN A 74 -33.33 4.20 -3.79
C GLN A 74 -31.96 4.04 -3.10
N ARG A 75 -31.22 5.12 -2.80
CA ARG A 75 -29.89 5.02 -2.15
C ARG A 75 -29.89 5.27 -0.62
N ARG A 76 -31.05 5.27 0.05
CA ARG A 76 -31.16 5.68 1.47
C ARG A 76 -31.48 4.59 2.51
N SER A 77 -31.46 3.30 2.17
CA SER A 77 -31.93 2.25 3.11
C SER A 77 -30.98 1.05 3.28
N ALA A 78 -29.69 1.28 3.53
CA ALA A 78 -28.76 0.18 3.90
C ALA A 78 -27.58 0.62 4.81
N ALA A 79 -27.79 1.62 5.67
CA ALA A 79 -26.77 2.05 6.63
C ALA A 79 -27.39 2.19 8.03
N ALA A 80 -27.64 1.04 8.67
CA ALA A 80 -27.92 0.97 10.10
C ALA A 80 -27.56 -0.44 10.60
N LYS A 81 -26.87 -0.50 11.75
CA LYS A 81 -26.43 -1.68 12.52
C LYS A 81 -25.15 -2.31 11.94
N ASP A 82 -24.02 -2.42 12.64
CA ASP A 82 -23.82 -2.67 14.06
C ASP A 82 -22.61 -1.93 14.63
N GLY A 83 -22.77 -1.44 15.85
CA GLY A 83 -21.67 -1.05 16.71
C GLY A 83 -21.19 -2.26 17.51
N ARG A 84 -19.87 -2.45 17.59
CA ARG A 84 -19.26 -3.13 18.72
C ARG A 84 -17.95 -2.44 19.08
N LYS A 85 -17.92 -1.95 20.31
CA LYS A 85 -16.77 -1.39 21.01
C LYS A 85 -15.73 -2.51 21.21
N GLY A 86 -14.49 -2.23 20.85
CA GLY A 86 -13.32 -3.02 21.22
C GLY A 86 -12.14 -2.06 21.33
N GLY A 87 -11.88 -1.56 22.53
CA GLY A 87 -10.71 -0.76 22.81
C GLY A 87 -9.53 -1.70 23.03
N GLU A 88 -8.63 -1.74 22.07
CA GLU A 88 -7.29 -2.31 22.25
C GLU A 88 -6.29 -1.16 22.25
N THR A 89 -5.53 -1.09 23.33
CA THR A 89 -4.47 -0.14 23.60
C THR A 89 -3.37 -0.33 22.55
N SER A 90 -3.40 0.52 21.52
CA SER A 90 -2.33 0.64 20.52
C SER A 90 -1.09 1.22 21.21
N SER A 91 -0.23 0.31 21.67
CA SER A 91 1.17 0.57 21.98
C SER A 91 1.85 1.03 20.69
N LYS A 92 2.16 2.33 20.64
CA LYS A 92 2.91 2.95 19.55
C LYS A 92 4.35 2.46 19.60
N PHE A 93 4.61 1.35 18.92
CA PHE A 93 5.97 0.94 18.60
C PHE A 93 6.49 1.89 17.51
N ASN A 94 7.49 2.71 17.84
CA ASN A 94 8.14 3.64 16.92
C ASN A 94 9.35 2.92 16.31
N PRO A 95 9.34 2.50 15.03
CA PRO A 95 10.46 1.77 14.43
C PRO A 95 11.65 2.66 14.02
N ASP A 96 11.56 3.99 14.17
CA ASP A 96 12.50 4.95 13.57
C ASP A 96 13.79 5.20 14.39
N ASN A 97 14.19 4.31 15.30
CA ASN A 97 15.44 4.47 16.06
C ASN A 97 16.28 3.18 16.15
N ILE A 98 16.42 2.47 15.03
CA ILE A 98 17.49 1.47 14.87
C ILE A 98 18.46 2.02 13.82
N THR A 99 19.37 2.89 14.24
CA THR A 99 20.59 3.18 13.49
C THR A 99 21.45 1.91 13.49
N ILE A 100 21.34 1.13 12.42
CA ILE A 100 22.28 0.05 12.11
C ILE A 100 23.60 0.76 11.76
N ASN A 101 24.55 0.70 12.68
CA ASN A 101 25.89 1.23 12.47
C ASN A 101 26.66 0.18 11.65
N ASP A 102 26.67 0.33 10.33
CA ASP A 102 27.35 -0.53 9.34
C ASP A 102 28.89 -0.36 9.37
N ASN A 103 29.48 -0.44 10.56
CA ASN A 103 30.93 -0.46 10.77
C ASN A 103 31.38 -1.82 11.32
N ASN A 104 30.88 -2.93 10.75
CA ASN A 104 31.48 -4.23 11.02
C ASN A 104 32.51 -4.52 9.94
N GLU A 105 33.74 -4.07 10.22
CA GLU A 105 34.93 -4.49 9.51
C GLU A 105 34.95 -6.01 9.39
N HIS A 106 35.43 -6.44 8.22
CA HIS A 106 35.69 -7.81 7.82
C HIS A 106 36.67 -8.48 8.79
N VAL A 107 36.19 -8.95 9.94
CA VAL A 107 36.96 -9.86 10.79
C VAL A 107 36.98 -11.19 10.06
N ASP A 108 38.12 -11.52 9.48
CA ASP A 108 38.45 -12.86 9.01
C ASP A 108 38.27 -13.84 10.19
N VAL A 109 37.08 -14.42 10.28
CA VAL A 109 36.79 -15.53 11.18
C VAL A 109 37.57 -16.72 10.63
N ALA A 110 38.80 -16.81 11.11
CA ALA A 110 39.59 -18.02 11.08
C ALA A 110 38.66 -19.20 11.42
N LYS A 111 38.63 -20.15 10.49
CA LYS A 111 37.97 -21.45 10.59
C LYS A 111 38.59 -22.22 11.77
N HIS A 112 38.30 -21.81 12.99
CA HIS A 112 38.51 -22.64 14.15
C HIS A 112 37.43 -23.69 14.15
N ASN A 113 37.87 -24.93 13.92
CA ASN A 113 37.15 -26.16 14.17
C ASN A 113 36.48 -26.11 15.55
N MET A 114 35.26 -25.60 15.62
CA MET A 114 34.36 -25.81 16.74
C MET A 114 33.81 -27.23 16.56
N ALA A 115 34.63 -28.20 16.95
CA ALA A 115 34.17 -29.55 17.17
C ALA A 115 32.92 -29.50 18.06
N PRO A 116 31.84 -30.21 17.72
CA PRO A 116 30.62 -30.21 18.50
C PRO A 116 30.88 -30.82 19.88
N LEU A 117 31.01 -29.97 20.91
CA LEU A 117 31.09 -30.36 22.32
C LEU A 117 29.71 -30.76 22.87
N TYR A 118 28.90 -31.46 22.08
CA TYR A 118 27.69 -32.12 22.57
C TYR A 118 27.96 -33.62 22.48
N GLY A 119 28.48 -34.16 23.58
CA GLY A 119 28.69 -35.58 23.78
C GLY A 119 27.41 -36.34 23.50
N THR A 120 27.46 -37.17 22.47
CA THR A 120 26.54 -38.27 22.26
C THR A 120 26.74 -39.28 23.39
N ASP A 121 25.70 -39.40 24.21
CA ASP A 121 25.28 -40.61 24.94
C ASP A 121 26.35 -41.41 25.68
N GLY A 122 26.42 -41.20 27.00
CA GLY A 122 26.62 -42.33 27.92
C GLY A 122 27.57 -42.14 29.09
N ASP A 123 28.33 -41.05 29.17
CA ASP A 123 29.18 -40.82 30.35
C ASP A 123 28.39 -40.05 31.41
N VAL A 124 27.58 -40.77 32.17
CA VAL A 124 27.05 -40.26 33.45
C VAL A 124 28.26 -39.95 34.29
N ASP A 125 28.52 -38.67 34.56
CA ASP A 125 29.69 -38.22 35.32
C ASP A 125 29.78 -38.97 36.66
N ARG A 126 30.63 -40.01 36.68
CA ARG A 126 30.83 -40.91 37.83
C ARG A 126 31.66 -40.26 38.93
N THR A 127 32.05 -39.00 38.76
CA THR A 127 32.73 -38.22 39.80
C THR A 127 31.77 -37.76 40.89
N LEU A 128 30.44 -37.81 40.66
CA LEU A 128 29.48 -37.68 41.74
C LEU A 128 29.59 -38.89 42.68
N PRO A 129 29.78 -38.68 43.99
CA PRO A 129 29.75 -39.75 44.97
C PRO A 129 28.45 -40.56 44.81
N LYS A 130 28.59 -41.84 44.48
CA LYS A 130 27.50 -42.82 44.23
C LYS A 130 26.48 -42.96 45.38
N ASN A 131 26.72 -42.27 46.50
CA ASN A 131 26.00 -42.40 47.76
C ASN A 131 24.89 -41.35 47.96
N PHE A 132 24.46 -40.63 46.92
CA PHE A 132 23.19 -39.89 46.94
C PHE A 132 22.14 -40.69 46.15
N PRO A 133 21.56 -41.76 46.74
CA PRO A 133 20.84 -42.79 45.98
C PRO A 133 19.60 -42.30 45.22
N GLU A 134 19.07 -41.10 45.49
CA GLU A 134 17.79 -40.67 44.89
C GLU A 134 17.81 -39.28 44.21
N LYS A 135 18.64 -38.32 44.66
CA LYS A 135 18.56 -36.90 44.19
C LYS A 135 19.95 -36.28 44.01
N PRO A 136 20.59 -36.43 42.84
CA PRO A 136 21.96 -35.93 42.62
C PRO A 136 22.05 -34.41 42.45
N LEU A 137 20.94 -33.75 42.10
CA LEU A 137 20.90 -32.31 41.81
C LEU A 137 20.18 -31.53 42.91
N THR A 138 20.77 -30.41 43.30
CA THR A 138 20.18 -29.42 44.19
C THR A 138 19.02 -28.71 43.50
N CYS A 139 17.88 -28.58 44.19
CA CYS A 139 16.70 -27.91 43.69
C CYS A 139 16.97 -26.42 43.43
N PHE A 140 16.69 -25.95 42.21
CA PHE A 140 16.90 -24.55 41.82
C PHE A 140 16.20 -23.54 42.74
N PHE A 141 14.93 -23.79 43.09
CA PHE A 141 14.16 -22.89 43.97
C PHE A 141 14.67 -22.87 45.40
N TRP A 142 15.08 -24.05 45.91
CA TRP A 142 15.70 -24.13 47.22
C TRP A 142 17.01 -23.35 47.26
N HIS A 143 17.90 -23.55 46.29
CA HIS A 143 19.18 -22.85 46.22
C HIS A 143 19.02 -21.33 46.04
N SER A 144 18.16 -20.90 45.11
CA SER A 144 18.00 -19.48 44.78
C SER A 144 17.17 -18.68 45.78
N MET A 145 16.11 -19.28 46.34
CA MET A 145 15.14 -18.58 47.20
C MET A 145 15.20 -19.04 48.66
N GLY A 146 15.99 -20.06 48.99
CA GLY A 146 16.00 -20.71 50.30
C GLY A 146 14.71 -21.47 50.63
N LYS A 147 13.78 -21.61 49.67
CA LYS A 147 12.48 -22.26 49.87
C LYS A 147 11.98 -22.90 48.58
N CYS A 148 11.47 -24.13 48.69
CA CYS A 148 10.78 -24.83 47.62
C CYS A 148 9.30 -25.00 47.98
N ALA A 149 8.42 -24.90 46.98
CA ALA A 149 6.99 -25.10 47.19
C ALA A 149 6.63 -26.58 47.48
N LYS A 150 7.50 -27.52 47.06
CA LYS A 150 7.35 -28.95 47.33
C LYS A 150 8.04 -29.33 48.64
N ARG A 151 7.56 -30.37 49.32
CA ARG A 151 8.26 -30.95 50.47
C ARG A 151 9.53 -31.65 50.01
N ASP A 152 10.47 -31.88 50.93
CA ASP A 152 11.75 -32.52 50.60
C ASP A 152 11.56 -33.93 50.01
N GLU A 153 10.58 -34.69 50.49
CA GLU A 153 10.22 -36.01 49.96
C GLU A 153 9.63 -35.93 48.54
N ASP A 154 8.72 -34.98 48.28
CA ASP A 154 8.00 -34.81 47.01
C ASP A 154 8.81 -34.10 45.91
N CYS A 155 9.91 -33.45 46.28
CA CYS A 155 10.76 -32.76 45.32
C CYS A 155 11.67 -33.77 44.60
N VAL A 156 11.73 -33.72 43.27
CA VAL A 156 12.63 -34.59 42.49
C VAL A 156 14.12 -34.21 42.69
N TYR A 157 14.38 -33.05 43.29
CA TYR A 157 15.70 -32.49 43.54
C TYR A 157 15.97 -32.35 45.05
N ALA A 158 17.23 -32.31 45.46
CA ALA A 158 17.63 -32.19 46.86
C ALA A 158 17.41 -30.77 47.42
N HIS A 159 16.90 -30.65 48.66
CA HIS A 159 16.85 -29.38 49.42
C HIS A 159 18.08 -29.20 50.32
N PHE A 160 19.25 -29.53 49.81
CA PHE A 160 20.55 -29.23 50.39
C PHE A 160 21.57 -29.09 49.26
N ASP A 161 22.69 -28.43 49.53
CA ASP A 161 23.71 -28.20 48.51
C ASP A 161 24.50 -29.47 48.21
N THR A 162 24.26 -30.04 47.02
CA THR A 162 24.98 -31.20 46.48
C THR A 162 26.23 -30.80 45.69
N GLY A 163 26.47 -29.50 45.49
CA GLY A 163 27.49 -28.98 44.56
C GLY A 163 27.07 -29.02 43.09
N PHE A 164 25.93 -29.64 42.76
CA PHE A 164 25.40 -29.73 41.40
C PHE A 164 23.98 -29.16 41.36
N TYR A 165 23.78 -28.08 40.62
CA TYR A 165 22.51 -27.35 40.62
C TYR A 165 21.64 -27.75 39.43
N ALA A 166 20.34 -27.96 39.68
CA ALA A 166 19.37 -28.09 38.60
C ALA A 166 19.24 -26.76 37.83
N ALA A 167 19.05 -26.83 36.52
CA ALA A 167 18.80 -25.66 35.70
C ALA A 167 17.50 -24.96 36.11
N ALA A 168 17.45 -23.64 35.93
CA ALA A 168 16.24 -22.86 36.14
C ALA A 168 15.11 -23.40 35.24
N PRO A 169 13.87 -23.57 35.75
CA PRO A 169 12.76 -24.00 34.92
C PRO A 169 12.48 -22.93 33.86
N VAL A 170 12.63 -23.31 32.59
CA VAL A 170 12.31 -22.43 31.48
C VAL A 170 10.80 -22.45 31.28
N THR A 171 10.18 -21.27 31.36
CA THR A 171 8.78 -21.12 30.99
C THR A 171 8.72 -20.97 29.47
N ALA A 172 8.40 -22.06 28.77
CA ALA A 172 8.26 -22.06 27.32
C ALA A 172 6.81 -21.71 26.95
N GLY A 173 6.62 -20.70 26.10
CA GLY A 173 5.31 -20.17 25.71
C GLY A 173 4.69 -19.24 26.76
N ASN A 174 3.47 -18.73 26.50
CA ASN A 174 2.71 -17.71 27.24
C ASN A 174 2.39 -18.02 28.73
N GLY A 175 3.32 -18.59 29.50
CA GLY A 175 3.16 -18.93 30.91
C GLY A 175 2.38 -20.20 31.19
N LEU A 176 1.94 -20.94 30.16
CA LEU A 176 0.96 -22.02 30.35
C LEU A 176 1.56 -23.37 30.73
N PHE A 177 2.81 -23.68 30.36
CA PHE A 177 3.42 -24.96 30.70
C PHE A 177 4.91 -24.80 31.04
N ALA A 178 5.30 -25.26 32.23
CA ALA A 178 6.71 -25.41 32.58
C ALA A 178 7.20 -26.77 32.08
N VAL A 179 8.10 -26.77 31.11
CA VAL A 179 8.78 -27.97 30.62
C VAL A 179 10.19 -27.99 31.21
N ALA A 180 10.58 -29.11 31.82
CA ALA A 180 11.91 -29.28 32.39
C ALA A 180 12.79 -30.18 31.50
N GLY A 181 14.09 -29.92 31.50
CA GLY A 181 15.11 -30.78 30.87
C GLY A 181 15.20 -30.69 29.35
N LYS A 182 15.64 -31.77 28.70
CA LYS A 182 15.94 -31.82 27.25
C LYS A 182 14.76 -31.38 26.38
N ASN A 183 13.53 -31.69 26.79
CA ASN A 183 12.31 -31.31 26.07
C ASN A 183 12.10 -29.78 26.04
N ALA A 184 12.60 -29.04 27.05
CA ALA A 184 12.49 -27.58 27.07
C ALA A 184 13.31 -26.93 25.94
N MET A 185 14.50 -27.47 25.65
CA MET A 185 15.36 -26.98 24.57
C MET A 185 14.72 -27.21 23.20
N THR A 186 14.15 -28.39 22.96
CA THR A 186 13.45 -28.67 21.69
C THR A 186 12.24 -27.76 21.49
N VAL A 187 11.46 -27.49 22.53
CA VAL A 187 10.31 -26.58 22.45
C VAL A 187 10.74 -25.15 22.16
N LEU A 188 11.81 -24.67 22.80
CA LEU A 188 12.37 -23.33 22.51
C LEU A 188 12.90 -23.22 21.09
N GLN A 189 13.59 -24.26 20.61
CA GLN A 189 14.17 -24.26 19.28
C GLN A 189 13.07 -24.27 18.20
N ASN A 190 12.05 -25.11 18.36
CA ASN A 190 10.90 -25.14 17.45
C ASN A 190 10.09 -23.83 17.48
N ALA A 191 9.86 -23.25 18.67
CA ALA A 191 9.19 -21.96 18.78
C ALA A 191 10.00 -20.83 18.11
N SER A 192 11.32 -20.88 18.21
CA SER A 192 12.22 -19.94 17.53
C SER A 192 12.15 -20.09 16.01
N THR A 193 12.14 -21.31 15.48
CA THR A 193 12.05 -21.53 14.03
C THR A 193 10.69 -21.10 13.49
N GLU A 194 9.59 -21.44 14.16
CA GLU A 194 8.25 -21.02 13.74
C GLU A 194 8.07 -19.49 13.78
N ALA A 195 8.66 -18.83 14.77
CA ALA A 195 8.65 -17.37 14.86
C ALA A 195 9.48 -16.72 13.73
N MET A 196 10.62 -17.33 13.38
CA MET A 196 11.44 -16.88 12.25
C MET A 196 10.72 -17.10 10.92
N ASP A 197 10.14 -18.26 10.68
CA ASP A 197 9.38 -18.57 9.46
C ASP A 197 8.17 -17.63 9.31
N SER A 198 7.45 -17.37 10.40
CA SER A 198 6.32 -16.42 10.41
C SER A 198 6.78 -15.00 10.08
N ARG A 199 7.92 -14.58 10.64
CA ARG A 199 8.51 -13.27 10.34
C ARG A 199 8.96 -13.19 8.89
N GLU A 200 9.61 -14.23 8.36
CA GLU A 200 10.07 -14.30 6.98
C GLU A 200 8.89 -14.26 6.01
N MET A 201 7.84 -15.05 6.25
CA MET A 201 6.62 -15.03 5.45
C MET A 201 5.97 -13.63 5.45
N TRP A 202 5.90 -12.97 6.59
CA TRP A 202 5.37 -11.60 6.67
C TRP A 202 6.21 -10.62 5.85
N VAL A 203 7.54 -10.70 5.96
CA VAL A 203 8.47 -9.88 5.17
C VAL A 203 8.29 -10.14 3.67
N GLN A 204 8.19 -11.40 3.24
CA GLN A 204 7.95 -11.76 1.85
C GLN A 204 6.61 -11.23 1.34
N GLN A 205 5.54 -11.32 2.15
CA GLN A 205 4.24 -10.79 1.82
C GLN A 205 4.28 -9.26 1.66
N GLU A 206 4.99 -8.56 2.54
CA GLU A 206 5.12 -7.12 2.48
C GLU A 206 5.96 -6.66 1.28
N TYR A 207 7.05 -7.38 0.95
CA TYR A 207 7.80 -7.14 -0.29
C TYR A 207 6.95 -7.36 -1.54
N ALA A 208 6.13 -8.40 -1.57
CA ALA A 208 5.20 -8.63 -2.67
C ALA A 208 4.17 -7.49 -2.78
N ARG A 209 3.65 -7.00 -1.65
CA ARG A 209 2.72 -5.85 -1.59
C ARG A 209 3.36 -4.58 -2.13
N LEU A 210 4.59 -4.26 -1.71
CA LEU A 210 5.35 -3.11 -2.19
C LEU A 210 5.71 -3.23 -3.67
N GLY A 211 6.05 -4.44 -4.13
CA GLY A 211 6.29 -4.73 -5.54
C GLY A 211 5.04 -4.48 -6.41
N ALA A 212 3.87 -4.93 -5.96
CA ALA A 212 2.60 -4.64 -6.62
C ALA A 212 2.31 -3.13 -6.67
N TRP A 213 2.50 -2.43 -5.55
CA TRP A 213 2.30 -0.97 -5.50
C TRP A 213 3.25 -0.20 -6.42
N ARG A 214 4.53 -0.61 -6.51
CA ARG A 214 5.49 -0.05 -7.47
C ARG A 214 5.03 -0.22 -8.92
N ASN A 215 4.47 -1.38 -9.26
CA ASN A 215 3.96 -1.65 -10.60
C ASN A 215 2.73 -0.79 -10.92
N GLU A 216 1.79 -0.67 -9.97
CA GLU A 216 0.61 0.21 -10.10
C GLU A 216 1.03 1.68 -10.33
N LEU A 217 2.01 2.17 -9.57
CA LEU A 217 2.52 3.53 -9.74
C LEU A 217 3.20 3.72 -11.10
N GLY A 218 3.93 2.70 -11.57
CA GLY A 218 4.53 2.70 -12.91
C GLY A 218 3.48 2.71 -14.04
N GLU A 219 2.40 1.95 -13.90
CA GLU A 219 1.26 1.97 -14.84
C GLU A 219 0.54 3.32 -14.85
N TRP A 220 0.28 3.87 -13.66
CA TRP A 220 -0.31 5.19 -13.51
C TRP A 220 0.56 6.26 -14.17
N GLY A 221 1.87 6.24 -13.95
CA GLY A 221 2.81 7.15 -14.60
C GLY A 221 2.79 7.05 -16.13
N ARG A 222 2.78 5.82 -16.69
CA ARG A 222 2.72 5.62 -18.15
C ARG A 222 1.42 6.13 -18.75
N THR A 223 0.28 5.83 -18.13
CA THR A 223 -1.03 6.29 -18.62
C THR A 223 -1.16 7.80 -18.55
N HIS A 224 -0.66 8.43 -17.48
CA HIS A 224 -0.66 9.88 -17.34
C HIS A 224 0.25 10.57 -18.36
N LEU A 225 1.45 10.05 -18.60
CA LEU A 225 2.35 10.55 -19.65
C LEU A 225 1.74 10.41 -21.05
N ALA A 226 1.07 9.28 -21.33
CA ALA A 226 0.37 9.10 -22.60
C ALA A 226 -0.78 10.09 -22.79
N GLN A 227 -1.50 10.43 -21.71
CA GLN A 227 -2.53 11.46 -21.73
C GLN A 227 -1.94 12.84 -22.03
N LEU A 228 -0.85 13.23 -21.35
CA LEU A 228 -0.18 14.51 -21.59
C LEU A 228 0.34 14.61 -23.04
N ALA A 229 0.91 13.54 -23.59
CA ALA A 229 1.33 13.50 -24.99
C ALA A 229 0.15 13.67 -25.97
N ALA A 230 -1.01 13.09 -25.66
CA ALA A 230 -2.21 13.27 -26.45
C ALA A 230 -2.74 14.71 -26.38
N GLU A 231 -2.73 15.33 -25.19
CA GLU A 231 -3.10 16.73 -25.00
C GLU A 231 -2.14 17.68 -25.75
N GLU A 232 -0.83 17.41 -25.72
CA GLU A 232 0.17 18.15 -26.49
C GLU A 232 -0.06 18.04 -28.01
N ALA A 233 -0.39 16.84 -28.51
CA ALA A 233 -0.70 16.64 -29.92
C ALA A 233 -1.94 17.45 -30.35
N ILE A 234 -2.98 17.49 -29.52
CA ILE A 234 -4.16 18.32 -29.76
C ILE A 234 -3.75 19.80 -29.83
N LEU A 235 -2.98 20.29 -28.87
CA LEU A 235 -2.54 21.69 -28.86
C LEU A 235 -1.73 22.05 -30.11
N LYS A 236 -0.85 21.17 -30.58
CA LYS A 236 -0.11 21.37 -31.85
C LYS A 236 -1.03 21.48 -33.05
N GLU A 237 -2.08 20.66 -33.13
CA GLU A 237 -3.08 20.77 -34.20
C GLU A 237 -3.84 22.11 -34.15
N TRP A 238 -4.14 22.61 -32.95
CA TRP A 238 -4.75 23.94 -32.80
C TRP A 238 -3.79 25.05 -33.20
N GLU A 239 -2.51 24.93 -32.85
CA GLU A 239 -1.46 25.88 -33.23
C GLU A 239 -1.33 25.97 -34.75
N THR A 240 -1.27 24.84 -35.45
CA THR A 240 -1.22 24.83 -36.92
C THR A 240 -2.45 25.47 -37.54
N LYS A 241 -3.66 25.17 -37.03
CA LYS A 241 -4.90 25.80 -37.49
C LYS A 241 -4.92 27.31 -37.27
N LEU A 242 -4.35 27.79 -36.18
CA LEU A 242 -4.23 29.22 -35.89
C LEU A 242 -3.26 29.90 -36.86
N VAL A 243 -2.12 29.25 -37.15
CA VAL A 243 -1.15 29.74 -38.15
C VAL A 243 -1.79 29.79 -39.54
N ASP A 244 -2.49 28.74 -39.96
CA ASP A 244 -3.19 28.71 -41.26
C ASP A 244 -4.21 29.85 -41.36
N ARG A 245 -5.02 30.04 -40.31
CA ARG A 245 -5.99 31.14 -40.26
C ARG A 245 -5.33 32.52 -40.27
N ALA A 246 -4.18 32.68 -39.62
CA ALA A 246 -3.42 33.93 -39.66
C ALA A 246 -2.91 34.21 -41.07
N ASN A 247 -2.41 33.20 -41.77
CA ASN A 247 -1.96 33.30 -43.16
C ASN A 247 -3.12 33.65 -44.11
N GLU A 248 -4.30 33.02 -43.94
CA GLU A 248 -5.51 33.36 -44.70
C GLU A 248 -5.93 34.82 -44.51
N LEU A 249 -5.87 35.33 -43.27
CA LEU A 249 -6.18 36.72 -42.97
C LEU A 249 -5.17 37.67 -43.61
N ALA A 250 -3.87 37.36 -43.54
CA ALA A 250 -2.82 38.15 -44.18
C ALA A 250 -2.99 38.20 -45.72
N GLN A 251 -3.38 37.09 -46.35
CA GLN A 251 -3.70 37.07 -47.78
C GLN A 251 -4.91 37.93 -48.13
N ARG A 252 -5.95 37.93 -47.28
CA ARG A 252 -7.13 38.79 -47.47
C ARG A 252 -6.79 40.27 -47.31
N GLU A 253 -5.95 40.60 -46.35
CA GLU A 253 -5.46 41.97 -46.13
C GLU A 253 -4.69 42.45 -47.36
N ALA A 254 -3.72 41.67 -47.84
CA ALA A 254 -2.97 42.00 -49.06
C ALA A 254 -3.88 42.16 -50.30
N ALA A 255 -4.92 41.34 -50.44
CA ALA A 255 -5.87 41.46 -51.54
C ALA A 255 -6.75 42.73 -51.42
N LEU A 256 -7.06 43.18 -50.21
CA LEU A 256 -7.75 44.44 -49.99
C LEU A 256 -6.84 45.63 -50.32
N ASP A 257 -5.57 45.57 -49.94
CA ASP A 257 -4.58 46.59 -50.28
C ASP A 257 -4.43 46.74 -51.81
N GLU A 258 -4.30 45.62 -52.53
CA GLU A 258 -4.25 45.62 -54.01
C GLU A 258 -5.54 46.17 -54.63
N ALA A 259 -6.71 45.83 -54.06
CA ALA A 259 -7.99 46.36 -54.53
C ALA A 259 -8.11 47.88 -54.28
N GLU A 260 -7.59 48.38 -53.16
CA GLU A 260 -7.54 49.80 -52.84
C GLU A 260 -6.61 50.56 -53.81
N GLU A 261 -5.43 50.02 -54.10
CA GLU A 261 -4.51 50.60 -55.08
C GLU A 261 -5.15 50.69 -56.47
N ASN A 262 -5.76 49.59 -56.94
CA ASN A 262 -6.50 49.55 -58.20
C ASN A 262 -7.64 50.58 -58.24
N TYR A 263 -8.37 50.75 -57.14
CA TYR A 263 -9.43 51.75 -57.03
C TYR A 263 -8.87 53.18 -57.14
N LEU A 264 -7.76 53.48 -56.45
CA LEU A 264 -7.11 54.79 -56.51
C LEU A 264 -6.59 55.10 -57.91
N GLU A 265 -6.04 54.11 -58.63
CA GLU A 265 -5.64 54.26 -60.03
C GLU A 265 -6.83 54.56 -60.95
N ALA A 266 -7.94 53.84 -60.78
CA ALA A 266 -9.17 54.08 -61.54
C ALA A 266 -9.72 55.49 -61.30
N VAL A 267 -9.73 55.96 -60.05
CA VAL A 267 -10.14 57.33 -59.70
C VAL A 267 -9.23 58.37 -60.34
N LYS A 268 -7.90 58.17 -60.32
CA LYS A 268 -6.95 59.05 -61.00
C LYS A 268 -7.19 59.09 -62.52
N ALA A 269 -7.43 57.93 -63.13
CA ALA A 269 -7.71 57.83 -64.56
C ALA A 269 -9.00 58.55 -64.95
N PHE A 270 -10.05 58.41 -64.13
CA PHE A 270 -11.33 59.12 -64.31
C PHE A 270 -11.15 60.64 -64.24
N ASN A 271 -10.46 61.14 -63.21
CA ASN A 271 -10.21 62.58 -63.03
C ASN A 271 -9.35 63.19 -64.14
N LYS A 272 -8.51 62.39 -64.82
CA LYS A 272 -7.71 62.83 -65.97
C LYS A 272 -8.53 62.94 -67.26
N ALA A 273 -9.64 62.19 -67.36
CA ALA A 273 -10.50 62.16 -68.53
C ALA A 273 -11.61 63.23 -68.51
N ALA A 274 -11.97 63.71 -67.31
CA ALA A 274 -12.90 64.83 -67.10
C ALA A 274 -12.23 66.18 -67.38
#